data_AF-J3JU74-F1
#
_entry.id   AF-J3JU74-F1
#
_cell.length_a   1.000
_cell.length_b   1.000
_cell.length_c   1.000
_cell.angle_alpha   90.00
_cell.angle_beta   90.00
_cell.angle_gamma   90.00
#
_symmetry.space_group_name_H-M   'P 1'
#
loop_
_entity.id
_entity.type
_entity.pdbx_description
1 polymer ?
#
loop_
_entity_poly.entity_id
_entity_poly.type
_entity_poly.pdbx_seq_one_letter_code
_entity_poly.pdbx_strand_id
1 'polypeptide(L)'
;MAQAVLETLIEQPVFRTYLFYVAVLSLKLLAMSILTAVQRFKNKAFANPEDAEPRKLKVKVNESVERVRRAHLNDLENIPVFIIVAFAYLTTNPSVFLALTLIRLFTVARLIHTLVYAVVVVPQPARALSWFTGYSITIYMAVKSLLYYLV
;
A
#
# COMPACT_ATOMS: atom_id res chain seq x y z
N MET A 1 -2.26 -20.92 -26.78
CA MET A 1 -1.47 -21.49 -25.66
C MET A 1 -1.34 -20.50 -24.50
N ALA A 2 -0.75 -19.31 -24.69
CA ALA A 2 -0.63 -18.30 -23.63
C ALA A 2 -1.97 -17.86 -23.00
N GLN A 3 -3.01 -17.65 -23.83
CA GLN A 3 -4.35 -17.28 -23.37
C GLN A 3 -4.94 -18.32 -22.40
N ALA A 4 -4.84 -19.61 -22.75
CA ALA A 4 -5.36 -20.71 -21.93
C ALA A 4 -4.62 -20.84 -20.59
N VAL A 5 -3.29 -20.65 -20.58
CA VAL A 5 -2.48 -20.65 -19.34
C VAL A 5 -2.88 -19.50 -18.41
N LEU A 6 -3.13 -18.31 -18.99
CA LEU A 6 -3.57 -17.16 -18.22
C LEU A 6 -4.96 -17.38 -17.61
N GLU A 7 -5.88 -17.97 -18.36
CA GLU A 7 -7.22 -18.35 -17.87
C GLU A 7 -7.11 -19.33 -16.70
N THR A 8 -6.29 -20.39 -16.83
CA THR A 8 -6.06 -21.35 -15.74
C THR A 8 -5.45 -20.70 -14.50
N LEU A 9 -4.53 -19.75 -14.67
CA LEU A 9 -3.94 -19.00 -13.56
C LEU A 9 -4.97 -18.12 -12.84
N ILE A 10 -5.84 -17.44 -13.58
CA ILE A 10 -6.89 -16.57 -13.02
C ILE A 10 -7.97 -17.40 -12.32
N GLU A 11 -8.27 -18.61 -12.78
CA GLU A 11 -9.22 -19.51 -12.12
C GLU A 11 -8.73 -19.96 -10.73
N GLN A 12 -7.42 -19.94 -10.48
CA GLN A 12 -6.90 -20.24 -9.15
C GLN A 12 -7.36 -19.18 -8.14
N PRO A 13 -8.08 -19.58 -7.07
CA PRO A 13 -8.70 -18.64 -6.13
C PRO A 13 -7.68 -17.71 -5.46
N VAL A 14 -6.45 -18.20 -5.30
CA VAL A 14 -5.34 -17.47 -4.70
C VAL A 14 -4.85 -16.34 -5.61
N PHE A 15 -4.65 -16.63 -6.91
CA PHE A 15 -4.14 -15.64 -7.87
C PHE A 15 -5.19 -14.57 -8.18
N ARG A 16 -6.47 -14.96 -8.33
CA ARG A 16 -7.59 -14.01 -8.44
C ARG A 16 -7.66 -13.06 -7.25
N THR A 17 -7.52 -13.59 -6.04
CA THR A 17 -7.54 -12.79 -4.82
C THR A 17 -6.37 -11.82 -4.76
N TYR A 18 -5.17 -12.28 -5.12
CA TYR A 18 -4.00 -11.43 -5.24
C TYR A 18 -4.24 -10.27 -6.21
N LEU A 19 -4.67 -10.54 -7.45
CA LEU A 19 -4.93 -9.50 -8.44
C LEU A 19 -5.98 -8.49 -7.98
N PHE A 20 -7.06 -8.95 -7.34
CA PHE A 20 -8.08 -8.08 -6.78
C PHE A 20 -7.50 -7.12 -5.73
N TYR A 21 -6.72 -7.64 -4.77
CA TYR A 21 -6.15 -6.80 -3.72
C TYR A 21 -4.99 -5.91 -4.21
N VAL A 22 -4.23 -6.36 -5.20
CA VAL A 22 -3.25 -5.51 -5.91
C VAL A 22 -3.95 -4.31 -6.53
N ALA A 23 -5.08 -4.51 -7.21
CA ALA A 23 -5.87 -3.42 -7.77
C ALA A 23 -6.39 -2.46 -6.68
N VAL A 24 -6.94 -3.00 -5.58
CA VAL A 24 -7.41 -2.19 -4.44
C VAL A 24 -6.28 -1.34 -3.84
N LEU A 25 -5.11 -1.94 -3.58
CA LEU A 25 -3.95 -1.24 -3.02
C LEU A 25 -3.38 -0.19 -3.99
N SER A 26 -3.41 -0.48 -5.29
CA SER A 26 -2.97 0.46 -6.33
C SER A 26 -3.90 1.67 -6.43
N LEU A 27 -5.22 1.45 -6.44
CA LEU A 27 -6.21 2.53 -6.39
C LEU A 27 -6.03 3.38 -5.14
N LYS A 28 -5.75 2.75 -4.00
CA LYS A 28 -5.48 3.45 -2.75
C LYS A 28 -4.20 4.30 -2.82
N LEU A 29 -3.11 3.81 -3.42
CA LEU A 29 -1.90 4.60 -3.67
C LEU A 29 -2.21 5.85 -4.52
N LEU A 30 -2.97 5.68 -5.61
CA LEU A 30 -3.40 6.80 -6.44
C LEU A 30 -4.25 7.80 -5.64
N ALA A 31 -5.19 7.32 -4.82
CA ALA A 31 -6.03 8.15 -3.96
C ALA A 31 -5.21 8.98 -2.95
N MET A 32 -4.05 8.50 -2.49
CA MET A 32 -3.19 9.25 -1.58
C MET A 32 -2.55 10.49 -2.22
N SER A 33 -2.26 10.43 -3.53
CA SER A 33 -1.79 11.60 -4.28
C SER A 33 -2.87 12.69 -4.37
N ILE A 34 -4.12 12.28 -4.62
CA ILE A 34 -5.30 13.17 -4.65
C ILE A 34 -5.53 13.77 -3.27
N LEU A 35 -5.49 12.97 -2.20
CA LEU A 35 -5.66 13.46 -0.82
C LEU A 35 -4.59 14.49 -0.46
N THR A 36 -3.35 14.28 -0.91
CA THR A 36 -2.27 15.26 -0.74
C THR A 36 -2.62 16.58 -1.43
N ALA A 37 -3.07 16.53 -2.70
CA ALA A 37 -3.47 17.71 -3.44
C ALA A 37 -4.63 18.45 -2.75
N VAL A 38 -5.68 17.73 -2.34
CA VAL A 38 -6.80 18.30 -1.57
C VAL A 38 -6.31 19.03 -0.31
N GLN A 39 -5.39 18.42 0.44
CA GLN A 39 -4.85 19.06 1.64
C GLN A 39 -4.01 20.30 1.32
N ARG A 40 -3.28 20.34 0.19
CA ARG A 40 -2.55 21.53 -0.27
C ARG A 40 -3.51 22.68 -0.57
N PHE A 41 -4.56 22.41 -1.34
CA PHE A 41 -5.58 23.41 -1.67
C PHE A 41 -6.32 23.90 -0.43
N LYS A 42 -6.76 22.99 0.45
CA LYS A 42 -7.46 23.31 1.70
C LYS A 42 -6.64 24.22 2.63
N ASN A 43 -5.34 23.98 2.75
CA ASN A 43 -4.46 24.75 3.64
C ASN A 43 -3.71 25.89 2.96
N LYS A 44 -3.97 26.11 1.66
CA LYS A 44 -3.25 27.08 0.82
C LYS A 44 -1.73 26.88 0.91
N ALA A 45 -1.29 25.62 0.98
CA ALA A 45 0.08 25.22 1.27
C ALA A 45 0.69 24.49 0.08
N PHE A 46 1.25 25.26 -0.84
CA PHE A 46 1.91 24.76 -2.05
C PHE A 46 3.41 24.61 -1.81
N ALA A 47 4.00 23.59 -2.44
CA ALA A 47 5.43 23.29 -2.29
C ALA A 47 6.31 24.16 -3.19
N ASN A 48 5.78 24.58 -4.34
CA ASN A 48 6.56 25.27 -5.34
C ASN A 48 6.06 26.72 -5.54
N PRO A 49 6.96 27.68 -5.86
CA PRO A 49 6.58 29.08 -6.08
C PRO A 49 5.56 29.28 -7.19
N GLU A 50 5.66 28.55 -8.31
CA GLU A 50 4.78 28.68 -9.47
C GLU A 50 3.31 28.33 -9.16
N ASP A 51 3.08 27.48 -8.15
CA ASP A 51 1.73 27.15 -7.67
C ASP A 51 1.17 28.20 -6.69
N ALA A 52 2.07 28.91 -6.00
CA ALA A 52 1.75 29.83 -4.91
C ALA A 52 1.58 31.28 -5.39
N GLU A 53 2.46 31.75 -6.28
CA GLU A 53 2.52 33.11 -6.80
C GLU A 53 1.23 33.55 -7.51
N PRO A 54 0.62 32.75 -8.42
CA PRO A 54 -0.66 33.11 -9.06
C PRO A 54 -1.80 33.28 -8.05
N ARG A 55 -1.65 32.69 -6.86
CA ARG A 55 -2.62 32.77 -5.76
C ARG A 55 -2.26 33.83 -4.73
N LYS A 56 -1.20 34.62 -4.97
CA LYS A 56 -0.63 35.60 -4.03
C LYS A 56 -0.24 34.98 -2.68
N LEU A 57 0.18 33.72 -2.70
CA LEU A 57 0.62 32.96 -1.53
C LEU A 57 2.14 32.81 -1.55
N LYS A 58 2.74 32.71 -0.35
CA LYS A 58 4.13 32.26 -0.21
C LYS A 58 4.16 30.74 -0.09
N VAL A 59 5.23 30.13 -0.61
CA VAL A 59 5.54 28.72 -0.34
C VAL A 59 5.60 28.51 1.16
N LYS A 60 4.88 27.50 1.65
CA LYS A 60 4.86 27.18 3.07
C LYS A 60 4.66 25.69 3.29
N VAL A 61 5.30 25.20 4.35
CA VAL A 61 5.08 23.85 4.86
C VAL A 61 3.84 23.86 5.75
N ASN A 62 3.00 22.83 5.61
CA ASN A 62 1.84 22.62 6.47
C ASN A 62 1.87 21.19 7.00
N GLU A 63 1.77 21.05 8.32
CA GLU A 63 1.90 19.76 9.00
C GLU A 63 0.83 18.75 8.57
N SER A 64 -0.38 19.18 8.24
CA SER A 64 -1.41 18.27 7.73
C SER A 64 -1.09 17.77 6.32
N VAL A 65 -0.50 18.60 5.46
CA VAL A 65 -0.02 18.16 4.12
C VAL A 65 1.12 17.16 4.29
N GLU A 66 2.11 17.48 5.12
CA GLU A 66 3.27 16.61 5.34
C GLU A 66 2.89 15.29 6.01
N ARG A 67 1.85 15.28 6.85
CA ARG A 67 1.27 14.05 7.40
C ARG A 67 0.74 13.11 6.33
N VAL A 68 -0.06 13.62 5.39
CA VAL A 68 -0.56 12.81 4.26
C VAL A 68 0.61 12.33 3.39
N ARG A 69 1.62 13.18 3.15
CA ARG A 69 2.82 12.80 2.40
C ARG A 69 3.61 11.68 3.07
N ARG A 70 3.81 11.73 4.39
CA ARG A 70 4.49 10.66 5.14
C ARG A 70 3.69 9.36 5.12
N ALA A 71 2.36 9.43 5.20
CA ALA A 71 1.51 8.25 5.04
C ALA A 71 1.63 7.65 3.63
N HIS A 72 1.63 8.50 2.59
CA HIS A 72 1.80 8.09 1.21
C HIS A 72 3.20 7.51 0.95
N LEU A 73 4.26 8.11 1.48
CA LEU A 73 5.62 7.59 1.37
C LEU A 73 5.73 6.19 1.98
N ASN A 74 5.14 6.00 3.17
CA ASN A 74 5.11 4.68 3.80
C ASN A 74 4.34 3.65 2.94
N ASP A 75 3.31 4.06 2.22
CA ASP A 75 2.65 3.17 1.25
C ASP A 75 3.55 2.81 0.08
N LEU A 76 4.31 3.77 -0.46
CA LEU A 76 5.26 3.56 -1.55
C LEU A 76 6.43 2.66 -1.13
N GLU A 77 6.82 2.67 0.14
CA GLU A 77 7.86 1.79 0.68
C GLU A 77 7.37 0.36 0.92
N ASN A 78 6.07 0.16 1.21
CA ASN A 78 5.56 -1.13 1.66
C ASN A 78 4.73 -1.88 0.60
N ILE A 79 3.82 -1.19 -0.09
CA ILE A 79 2.88 -1.82 -1.03
C ILE A 79 3.61 -2.42 -2.24
N PRO A 80 4.53 -1.72 -2.94
CA PRO A 80 5.25 -2.29 -4.07
C PRO A 80 6.06 -3.54 -3.69
N VAL A 81 6.74 -3.50 -2.54
CA VAL A 81 7.51 -4.64 -2.01
C VAL A 81 6.58 -5.82 -1.76
N PHE A 82 5.44 -5.61 -1.10
CA PHE A 82 4.44 -6.64 -0.90
C PHE A 82 3.91 -7.22 -2.21
N ILE A 83 3.62 -6.40 -3.23
CA ILE A 83 3.11 -6.88 -4.53
C ILE A 83 4.09 -7.87 -5.16
N ILE A 84 5.38 -7.53 -5.14
CA ILE A 84 6.46 -8.36 -5.71
C ILE A 84 6.65 -9.64 -4.89
N VAL A 85 6.77 -9.50 -3.57
CA VAL A 85 7.01 -10.64 -2.65
C VAL A 85 5.82 -11.59 -2.62
N ALA A 86 4.59 -11.07 -2.58
CA ALA A 86 3.40 -11.90 -2.59
C ALA A 86 3.31 -12.70 -3.89
N PHE A 87 3.63 -12.11 -5.05
CA PHE A 87 3.70 -12.85 -6.31
C PHE A 87 4.69 -14.02 -6.23
N ALA A 88 5.92 -13.76 -5.77
CA ALA A 88 6.94 -14.79 -5.56
C ALA A 88 6.56 -15.84 -4.51
N TYR A 89 5.67 -15.51 -3.57
CA TYR A 89 5.14 -16.47 -2.59
C TYR A 89 4.03 -17.35 -3.20
N LEU A 90 3.22 -16.82 -4.11
CA LEU A 90 2.18 -17.62 -4.76
C LEU A 90 2.75 -18.71 -5.67
N THR A 91 3.95 -18.49 -6.22
CA THR A 91 4.64 -19.46 -7.07
C THR A 91 5.24 -20.63 -6.29
N THR A 92 5.24 -20.60 -4.94
CA THR A 92 5.72 -21.71 -4.10
C THR A 92 4.61 -22.71 -3.74
N ASN A 93 3.47 -22.67 -4.43
CA ASN A 93 2.27 -23.46 -4.14
C ASN A 93 1.86 -23.45 -2.64
N PRO A 94 1.65 -22.28 -2.03
CA PRO A 94 1.32 -22.17 -0.62
C PRO A 94 -0.10 -22.69 -0.33
N SER A 95 -0.39 -22.99 0.94
CA SER A 95 -1.77 -23.28 1.38
C SER A 95 -2.70 -22.13 0.99
N VAL A 96 -3.80 -22.48 0.30
CA VAL A 96 -4.82 -21.53 -0.18
C VAL A 96 -5.34 -20.68 0.98
N PHE A 97 -5.73 -21.31 2.10
CA PHE A 97 -6.25 -20.61 3.27
C PHE A 97 -5.25 -19.57 3.81
N LEU A 98 -3.98 -19.97 3.91
CA LEU A 98 -2.93 -19.11 4.44
C LEU A 98 -2.64 -17.93 3.50
N ALA A 99 -2.51 -18.18 2.20
CA ALA A 99 -2.23 -17.14 1.21
C ALA A 99 -3.35 -16.09 1.17
N LEU A 100 -4.62 -16.52 1.14
CA LEU A 100 -5.77 -15.63 1.17
C LEU A 100 -5.80 -14.78 2.45
N THR A 101 -5.54 -15.40 3.60
CA THR A 101 -5.53 -14.71 4.90
C THR A 101 -4.44 -13.65 4.95
N LEU A 102 -3.22 -13.97 4.52
CA LEU A 102 -2.10 -13.02 4.53
C LEU A 102 -2.33 -11.82 3.60
N ILE A 103 -2.85 -12.05 2.39
CA ILE A 103 -3.16 -10.96 1.43
C ILE A 103 -4.24 -10.04 1.99
N ARG A 104 -5.31 -10.61 2.57
CA ARG A 104 -6.41 -9.85 3.18
C ARG A 104 -5.93 -9.04 4.37
N LEU A 105 -5.19 -9.67 5.29
CA LEU A 105 -4.66 -9.01 6.49
C LEU A 105 -3.69 -7.89 6.12
N PHE A 106 -2.79 -8.10 5.15
CA PHE A 106 -1.91 -7.03 4.67
C PHE A 106 -2.73 -5.84 4.16
N THR A 107 -3.73 -6.10 3.31
CA THR A 107 -4.57 -5.04 2.74
C THR A 107 -5.28 -4.27 3.83
N VAL A 108 -5.96 -4.96 4.75
CA VAL A 108 -6.68 -4.34 5.88
C VAL A 108 -5.71 -3.52 6.74
N ALA A 109 -4.52 -4.06 7.05
CA ALA A 109 -3.51 -3.35 7.81
C ALA A 109 -3.07 -2.05 7.11
N ARG A 110 -2.89 -2.05 5.79
CA ARG A 110 -2.54 -0.84 5.01
C ARG A 110 -3.68 0.18 4.96
N LEU A 111 -4.93 -0.27 4.89
CA LEU A 111 -6.09 0.62 4.94
C LEU A 111 -6.21 1.28 6.32
N ILE A 112 -6.12 0.48 7.39
CA ILE A 112 -6.12 0.98 8.77
C ILE A 112 -4.97 1.96 8.99
N HIS A 113 -3.74 1.62 8.59
CA HIS A 113 -2.57 2.48 8.74
C HIS A 113 -2.80 3.87 8.11
N THR A 114 -3.44 3.91 6.95
CA THR A 114 -3.74 5.17 6.24
C THR A 114 -4.83 5.95 6.95
N LEU A 115 -5.90 5.26 7.37
CA LEU A 115 -7.00 5.86 8.11
C LEU A 115 -6.48 6.53 9.40
N VAL A 116 -5.74 5.79 10.22
CA VAL A 116 -5.27 6.25 11.54
C VAL A 116 -4.15 7.29 11.45
N TYR A 117 -3.48 7.41 10.29
CA TYR A 117 -2.39 8.34 10.10
C TYR A 117 -2.83 9.63 9.38
N ALA A 118 -3.56 9.51 8.27
CA ALA A 118 -3.86 10.62 7.37
C ALA A 118 -5.30 11.17 7.49
N VAL A 119 -6.28 10.35 7.88
CA VAL A 119 -7.70 10.75 7.89
C VAL A 119 -8.18 11.08 9.30
N VAL A 120 -8.04 10.12 10.22
CA VAL A 120 -8.40 10.26 11.64
C VAL A 120 -7.11 10.10 12.42
N VAL A 121 -6.65 11.17 13.07
CA VAL A 121 -5.42 11.11 13.85
C VAL A 121 -5.68 10.35 15.14
N VAL A 122 -5.35 9.06 15.13
CA VAL A 122 -5.42 8.21 16.33
C VAL A 122 -4.05 8.25 17.03
N PRO A 123 -4.00 8.41 18.36
CA PRO A 123 -2.76 8.27 19.11
C PRO A 123 -2.07 6.92 18.85
N GLN A 124 -0.77 6.88 19.10
CA GLN A 124 -0.06 5.59 19.18
C GLN A 124 -0.79 4.70 20.22
N PRO A 125 -0.86 3.37 20.01
CA PRO A 125 -0.02 2.56 19.14
C PRO A 125 -0.67 2.11 17.81
N ALA A 126 -1.85 2.63 17.44
CA ALA A 126 -2.64 2.11 16.32
C ALA A 126 -1.86 2.09 14.98
N ARG A 127 -1.10 3.15 14.71
CA ARG A 127 -0.23 3.24 13.53
C ARG A 127 0.91 2.23 13.56
N ALA A 128 1.59 2.10 14.69
CA ALA A 128 2.71 1.17 14.83
C ALA A 128 2.25 -0.29 14.66
N LEU A 129 1.13 -0.66 15.27
CA LEU A 129 0.57 -2.02 15.17
C LEU A 129 0.14 -2.35 13.75
N SER A 130 -0.59 -1.45 13.08
CA SER A 130 -1.01 -1.66 11.68
C SER A 130 0.18 -1.73 10.72
N TRP A 131 1.21 -0.90 10.92
CA TRP A 131 2.45 -0.99 10.14
C TRP A 131 3.18 -2.32 10.38
N PHE A 132 3.37 -2.71 11.65
CA PHE A 132 4.09 -3.92 12.03
C PHE A 132 3.44 -5.19 11.49
N THR A 133 2.10 -5.26 11.50
CA THR A 133 1.35 -6.39 10.90
C THR A 133 1.66 -6.53 9.41
N GLY A 134 1.57 -5.44 8.64
CA GLY A 134 1.86 -5.48 7.20
C GLY A 134 3.32 -5.83 6.90
N TYR A 135 4.25 -5.28 7.69
CA TYR A 135 5.68 -5.52 7.54
C TYR A 135 6.05 -6.98 7.82
N SER A 136 5.50 -7.55 8.91
CA SER A 136 5.73 -8.95 9.30
C SER A 136 5.19 -9.95 8.27
N ILE A 137 4.03 -9.67 7.67
CA ILE A 137 3.47 -10.50 6.59
C ILE A 137 4.41 -10.52 5.38
N THR A 138 4.93 -9.35 5.00
CA THR A 138 5.84 -9.22 3.86
C THR A 138 7.15 -9.97 4.12
N ILE A 139 7.74 -9.85 5.32
CA ILE A 139 8.92 -10.62 5.72
C ILE A 139 8.65 -12.12 5.67
N TYR A 140 7.53 -12.57 6.23
CA TYR A 140 7.17 -13.99 6.23
C TYR A 140 7.11 -14.55 4.80
N MET A 141 6.38 -13.88 3.90
CA MET A 141 6.27 -14.29 2.50
C MET A 141 7.64 -14.31 1.82
N ALA A 142 8.46 -13.28 2.02
CA ALA A 142 9.79 -13.18 1.43
C ALA A 142 10.72 -14.30 1.88
N VAL A 143 10.75 -14.59 3.19
CA VAL A 143 11.57 -15.69 3.75
C VAL A 143 11.08 -17.04 3.24
N LYS A 144 9.77 -17.27 3.15
CA LYS A 144 9.23 -18.52 2.60
C LYS A 144 9.58 -18.70 1.13
N SER A 145 9.49 -17.65 0.31
CA SER A 145 9.92 -17.67 -1.08
C SER A 145 11.43 -17.93 -1.19
N LEU A 146 12.24 -17.24 -0.39
CA LEU A 146 13.69 -17.42 -0.38
C LEU A 146 14.06 -18.88 -0.07
N LEU A 147 13.52 -19.44 1.01
CA LEU A 147 13.81 -20.83 1.41
C LEU A 147 13.34 -21.86 0.38
N TYR A 148 12.26 -21.58 -0.35
CA TYR A 148 11.77 -22.47 -1.40
C TYR A 148 12.69 -22.49 -2.63
N TYR A 149 13.24 -21.35 -3.03
CA TYR A 149 14.09 -21.23 -4.23
C TYR A 149 15.60 -21.34 -3.95
N LEU A 150 16.01 -21.41 -2.68
CA LEU A 150 17.40 -21.61 -2.28
C LEU A 150 17.89 -23.04 -2.57
N VAL A 151 16.97 -23.99 -2.66
CA VAL A 151 17.21 -25.42 -2.92
C VAL A 151 16.96 -25.73 -4.38
#